data_AF-A0AA38IC77-F1
#
_entry.id   AF-A0AA38IC77-F1
#
_cell.length_a   1.000
_cell.length_b   1.000
_cell.length_c   1.000
_cell.angle_alpha   90.00
_cell.angle_beta   90.00
_cell.angle_gamma   90.00
#
_symmetry.space_group_name_H-M   'P 1'
#
loop_
_entity.id
_entity.type
_entity.pdbx_description
1 polymer ?
#
loop_
_entity_poly.entity_id
_entity_poly.type
_entity_poly.pdbx_seq_one_letter_code
_entity_poly.pdbx_strand_id
1 'polypeptide(L)'
;MVVGCPLRQPVKKWSYLECLVVSRNLIMSTSFGTTCSTKRRWLLKRWKINHPDLPKRSAHINNINKLDAGYFGLHYRQADNCDPVLKVLMETVIEAIMDAGVNPLELKGSKTGVFISFSNSDVENIAFTETTELLVGSVKSNIGHAEPVSGLCSIVKVLIAMETGFIPANFNLKTIRRGLKGIEHNRIKFVTEATELLKDDAIVGVNNFGFGGNNSHVILQRFKKHKIDFGLTKHEVLRLICVSGRSNEAVLKILGDVSNKNFDEEYIGLLHQLYKINHPNHLYRGHAVVSKRGVVSMTSKLLPSHRPHLHVFFGRFVINYRSLASYLKKCSIFEYIKTRYVKVLFAVPN
;
A
#
# COMPACT_ATOMS: atom_id res chain seq x y z
N MET A 1 4.34 5.90 -3.19
CA MET A 1 2.91 6.29 -3.10
C MET A 1 2.05 5.05 -2.98
N VAL A 2 1.08 5.05 -2.05
CA VAL A 2 0.22 3.89 -1.73
C VAL A 2 -1.10 3.91 -2.52
N VAL A 3 -1.49 2.75 -3.07
CA VAL A 3 -2.76 2.54 -3.79
C VAL A 3 -3.84 1.97 -2.87
N GLY A 4 -5.08 2.43 -3.05
CA GLY A 4 -6.23 1.99 -2.24
C GLY A 4 -6.60 0.52 -2.47
N CYS A 5 -6.77 -0.24 -1.38
CA CYS A 5 -7.13 -1.66 -1.43
C CYS A 5 -8.55 -1.90 -1.98
N PRO A 6 -8.73 -2.75 -3.02
CA PRO A 6 -10.06 -3.09 -3.57
C PRO A 6 -10.76 -4.30 -2.90
N LEU A 7 -10.12 -4.95 -1.92
CA LEU A 7 -10.57 -6.22 -1.31
C LEU A 7 -11.30 -6.05 0.05
N ARG A 8 -11.10 -4.94 0.77
CA ARG A 8 -11.76 -4.65 2.06
C ARG A 8 -11.99 -3.15 2.23
N GLN A 9 -12.81 -2.78 3.23
CA GLN A 9 -12.81 -1.42 3.78
C GLN A 9 -11.37 -0.98 4.12
N PRO A 10 -10.80 0.03 3.42
CA PRO A 10 -9.41 0.44 3.60
C PRO A 10 -9.22 1.26 4.89
N VAL A 11 -8.96 0.54 5.99
CA VAL A 11 -8.58 1.09 7.31
C VAL A 11 -7.12 0.73 7.65
N LYS A 12 -6.71 -0.53 7.42
CA LYS A 12 -5.47 -1.15 7.93
C LYS A 12 -4.18 -0.34 7.71
N LYS A 13 -3.88 0.05 6.46
CA LYS A 13 -2.55 0.57 6.08
C LYS A 13 -2.33 2.01 6.55
N TRP A 14 -3.35 2.86 6.44
CA TRP A 14 -3.32 4.22 6.99
C TRP A 14 -3.35 4.23 8.51
N SER A 15 -4.14 3.38 9.19
CA SER A 15 -4.11 3.33 10.66
C SER A 15 -2.74 2.91 11.22
N TYR A 16 -1.99 2.05 10.52
CA TYR A 16 -0.63 1.69 10.92
C TYR A 16 0.36 2.85 10.74
N LEU A 17 0.22 3.61 9.65
CA LEU A 17 1.04 4.78 9.34
C LEU A 17 0.73 5.94 10.31
N GLU A 18 -0.54 6.19 10.61
CA GLU A 18 -1.00 7.09 11.68
C GLU A 18 -0.43 6.67 13.05
N CYS A 19 -0.46 5.38 13.40
CA CYS A 19 0.09 4.92 14.67
C CYS A 19 1.62 5.14 14.77
N LEU A 20 2.37 4.99 13.68
CA LEU A 20 3.80 5.29 13.67
C LEU A 20 4.08 6.80 13.70
N VAL A 21 3.42 7.60 12.86
CA VAL A 21 3.66 9.05 12.76
C VAL A 21 3.18 9.80 14.00
N VAL A 22 1.99 9.49 14.51
CA VAL A 22 1.42 10.07 15.74
C VAL A 22 1.98 9.37 17.01
N SER A 23 2.95 8.46 16.85
CA SER A 23 3.61 7.73 17.95
C SER A 23 2.63 7.06 18.93
N ARG A 24 1.51 6.54 18.42
CA ARG A 24 0.50 5.84 19.21
C ARG A 24 0.94 4.41 19.50
N ASN A 25 0.64 3.96 20.71
CA ASN A 25 0.93 2.61 21.17
C ASN A 25 -0.09 1.60 20.62
N LEU A 26 0.37 0.54 19.93
CA LEU A 26 -0.49 -0.59 19.53
C LEU A 26 -0.53 -1.73 20.57
N ILE A 27 0.19 -1.58 21.69
CA ILE A 27 0.27 -2.54 22.80
C ILE A 27 -0.81 -2.28 23.88
N MET A 28 -1.66 -1.25 23.71
CA MET A 28 -2.89 -1.00 24.48
C MET A 28 -3.91 -0.25 23.61
N SER A 29 -5.23 -0.43 23.73
CA SER A 29 -5.96 -0.73 24.98
C SER A 29 -6.97 -1.88 24.91
N THR A 30 -7.38 -2.34 26.09
CA THR A 30 -8.55 -3.20 26.32
C THR A 30 -9.87 -2.42 26.33
N SER A 31 -9.94 -1.25 25.68
CA SER A 31 -11.09 -0.32 25.75
C SER A 31 -11.63 0.15 24.39
N PHE A 32 -11.12 -0.35 23.26
CA PHE A 32 -11.85 -0.31 21.99
C PHE A 32 -12.59 -1.64 21.79
N GLY A 33 -13.93 -1.56 21.78
CA GLY A 33 -14.81 -2.71 21.91
C GLY A 33 -14.79 -3.68 20.74
N THR A 34 -13.96 -4.73 20.82
CA THR A 34 -14.31 -6.04 20.25
C THR A 34 -14.09 -7.13 21.30
N THR A 35 -15.18 -7.72 21.78
CA THR A 35 -15.17 -8.91 22.65
C THR A 35 -14.80 -10.14 21.83
N CYS A 36 -13.52 -10.26 21.45
CA CYS A 36 -13.04 -11.39 20.66
C CYS A 36 -13.06 -12.67 21.50
N SER A 37 -14.15 -13.43 21.39
CA SER A 37 -14.48 -14.61 22.18
C SER A 37 -13.71 -15.88 21.76
N THR A 38 -12.44 -15.73 21.38
CA THR A 38 -11.56 -16.80 20.89
C THR A 38 -11.13 -17.77 22.00
N LYS A 39 -12.06 -18.64 22.44
CA LYS A 39 -11.85 -19.83 23.28
C LYS A 39 -10.94 -20.92 22.63
N ARG A 40 -10.08 -20.57 21.67
CA ARG A 40 -9.38 -21.49 20.75
C ARG A 40 -7.87 -21.23 20.59
N ARG A 41 -7.17 -20.96 21.71
CA ARG A 41 -5.72 -21.21 21.80
C ARG A 41 -5.52 -22.25 22.91
N TRP A 42 -4.97 -23.42 22.61
CA TRP A 42 -4.99 -24.55 23.57
C TRP A 42 -4.28 -24.23 24.90
N LEU A 43 -3.22 -23.40 24.87
CA LEU A 43 -2.55 -22.88 26.06
C LEU A 43 -3.47 -22.02 26.96
N LEU A 44 -4.43 -21.29 26.39
CA LEU A 44 -5.44 -20.50 27.14
C LEU A 44 -6.56 -21.34 27.77
N LYS A 45 -6.53 -22.69 27.63
CA LYS A 45 -7.30 -23.58 28.50
C LYS A 45 -6.57 -23.90 29.81
N ARG A 46 -5.24 -23.82 29.84
CA ARG A 46 -4.42 -24.15 31.02
C ARG A 46 -4.31 -22.99 32.01
N TRP A 47 -4.27 -21.76 31.49
CA TRP A 47 -4.24 -20.53 32.28
C TRP A 47 -5.39 -19.60 31.86
N LYS A 48 -6.08 -19.01 32.84
CA LYS A 48 -7.06 -17.93 32.57
C LYS A 48 -6.32 -16.70 32.03
N ILE A 49 -6.97 -15.88 31.20
CA ILE A 49 -6.34 -14.69 30.58
C ILE A 49 -5.80 -13.70 31.63
N ASN A 50 -6.37 -13.68 32.83
CA ASN A 50 -5.93 -12.86 33.97
C ASN A 50 -4.94 -13.59 34.91
N HIS A 51 -4.15 -14.55 34.43
CA HIS A 51 -3.14 -15.22 35.29
C HIS A 51 -2.03 -14.23 35.71
N PRO A 52 -1.58 -14.21 36.98
CA PRO A 52 -0.50 -13.32 37.42
C PRO A 52 0.78 -13.46 36.60
N ASP A 53 1.13 -14.70 36.22
CA ASP A 53 2.37 -15.01 35.50
C ASP A 53 2.35 -14.62 34.01
N LEU A 54 1.22 -14.14 33.47
CA LEU A 54 1.09 -13.73 32.08
C LEU A 54 1.14 -12.20 31.95
N PRO A 55 1.98 -11.65 31.05
CA PRO A 55 2.05 -10.20 30.85
C PRO A 55 0.72 -9.66 30.30
N LYS A 56 0.13 -8.70 31.01
CA LYS A 56 -1.19 -8.09 30.73
C LYS A 56 -1.23 -7.20 29.46
N ARG A 57 -0.26 -7.34 28.56
CA ARG A 57 -0.03 -6.47 27.39
C ARG A 57 0.51 -7.29 26.22
N SER A 58 -0.23 -7.30 25.13
CA SER A 58 0.14 -7.91 23.85
C SER A 58 -0.52 -7.15 22.70
N ALA A 59 0.13 -7.09 21.54
CA ALA A 59 -0.48 -6.56 20.32
C ALA A 59 -1.35 -7.62 19.65
N HIS A 60 -2.44 -7.21 18.99
CA HIS A 60 -3.41 -8.10 18.37
C HIS A 60 -3.79 -7.64 16.96
N ILE A 61 -3.93 -8.60 16.04
CA ILE A 61 -4.37 -8.33 14.65
C ILE A 61 -5.91 -8.31 14.60
N ASN A 62 -6.47 -7.13 14.34
CA ASN A 62 -7.91 -6.94 14.23
C ASN A 62 -8.49 -7.76 13.05
N ASN A 63 -9.59 -8.47 13.28
CA ASN A 63 -10.33 -9.24 12.26
C ASN A 63 -9.53 -10.37 11.57
N ILE A 64 -8.60 -11.03 12.29
CA ILE A 64 -7.71 -12.08 11.74
C ILE A 64 -8.44 -13.27 11.06
N ASN A 65 -9.66 -13.61 11.50
CA ASN A 65 -10.41 -14.76 10.97
C ASN A 65 -11.08 -14.53 9.60
N LYS A 66 -11.20 -13.27 9.14
CA LYS A 66 -11.90 -12.92 7.89
C LYS A 66 -11.02 -13.21 6.67
N LEU A 67 -11.64 -13.55 5.54
CA LEU A 67 -11.02 -13.69 4.21
C LEU A 67 -12.08 -13.45 3.13
N ASP A 68 -11.74 -12.78 2.01
CA ASP A 68 -12.58 -12.80 0.81
C ASP A 68 -12.41 -14.12 0.03
N ALA A 69 -13.05 -15.18 0.51
CA ALA A 69 -12.98 -16.51 -0.08
C ALA A 69 -13.33 -16.51 -1.59
N GLY A 70 -14.31 -15.69 -2.00
CA GLY A 70 -14.76 -15.59 -3.38
C GLY A 70 -13.75 -14.92 -4.31
N TYR A 71 -12.92 -13.99 -3.80
CA TYR A 71 -11.81 -13.45 -4.59
C TYR A 71 -10.77 -14.53 -4.93
N PHE A 72 -10.44 -15.39 -3.97
CA PHE A 72 -9.44 -16.46 -4.10
C PHE A 72 -9.99 -17.78 -4.68
N GLY A 73 -11.30 -17.85 -4.99
CA GLY A 73 -11.93 -19.08 -5.52
C GLY A 73 -12.07 -20.21 -4.49
N LEU A 74 -11.97 -19.91 -3.19
CA LEU A 74 -12.09 -20.90 -2.12
C LEU A 74 -13.56 -21.15 -1.76
N HIS A 75 -13.92 -22.42 -1.54
CA HIS A 75 -15.21 -22.77 -0.95
C HIS A 75 -15.28 -22.34 0.52
N TYR A 76 -16.44 -21.91 1.03
CA TYR A 76 -16.56 -21.33 2.37
C TYR A 76 -15.97 -22.22 3.47
N ARG A 77 -16.25 -23.54 3.44
CA ARG A 77 -15.69 -24.51 4.41
C ARG A 77 -14.16 -24.61 4.37
N GLN A 78 -13.53 -24.37 3.22
CA GLN A 78 -12.07 -24.32 3.11
C GLN A 78 -11.57 -23.01 3.74
N ALA A 79 -12.14 -21.87 3.33
CA ALA A 79 -11.77 -20.56 3.83
C ALA A 79 -12.00 -20.39 5.35
N ASP A 80 -13.00 -21.05 5.94
CA ASP A 80 -13.21 -21.11 7.40
C ASP A 80 -12.08 -21.88 8.09
N ASN A 81 -11.73 -23.05 7.56
CA ASN A 81 -10.73 -23.97 8.13
C ASN A 81 -9.27 -23.58 7.84
N CYS A 82 -8.98 -22.67 6.91
CA CYS A 82 -7.64 -22.12 6.68
C CYS A 82 -7.06 -21.49 7.96
N ASP A 83 -5.74 -21.55 8.13
CA ASP A 83 -5.05 -20.85 9.21
C ASP A 83 -5.28 -19.33 9.10
N PRO A 84 -5.70 -18.61 10.16
CA PRO A 84 -5.87 -17.16 10.14
C PRO A 84 -4.63 -16.37 9.69
N VAL A 85 -3.41 -16.88 9.92
CA VAL A 85 -2.17 -16.28 9.42
C VAL A 85 -2.12 -16.36 7.88
N LEU A 86 -2.48 -17.51 7.31
CA LEU A 86 -2.57 -17.71 5.86
C LEU A 86 -3.68 -16.83 5.24
N LYS A 87 -4.84 -16.69 5.91
CA LYS A 87 -5.91 -15.78 5.47
C LYS A 87 -5.42 -14.33 5.33
N VAL A 88 -4.69 -13.84 6.33
CA VAL A 88 -4.11 -12.49 6.29
C VAL A 88 -3.03 -12.39 5.21
N LEU A 89 -2.12 -13.37 5.11
CA LEU A 89 -1.05 -13.39 4.12
C LEU A 89 -1.57 -13.32 2.68
N MET A 90 -2.61 -14.09 2.36
CA MET A 90 -3.23 -14.10 1.02
C MET A 90 -3.76 -12.71 0.63
N GLU A 91 -4.43 -12.00 1.53
CA GLU A 91 -4.86 -10.62 1.29
C GLU A 91 -3.66 -9.67 1.17
N THR A 92 -2.71 -9.71 2.12
CA THR A 92 -1.62 -8.70 2.16
C THR A 92 -0.64 -8.82 1.00
N VAL A 93 -0.43 -10.02 0.46
CA VAL A 93 0.38 -10.22 -0.76
C VAL A 93 -0.29 -9.56 -1.96
N ILE A 94 -1.60 -9.74 -2.14
CA ILE A 94 -2.34 -9.09 -3.24
C ILE A 94 -2.43 -7.57 -3.03
N GLU A 95 -2.68 -7.12 -1.79
CA GLU A 95 -2.61 -5.69 -1.44
C GLU A 95 -1.24 -5.09 -1.79
N ALA A 96 -0.13 -5.79 -1.54
CA ALA A 96 1.22 -5.32 -1.85
C ALA A 96 1.54 -5.31 -3.36
N ILE A 97 1.10 -6.33 -4.11
CA ILE A 97 1.26 -6.37 -5.57
C ILE A 97 0.48 -5.21 -6.23
N MET A 98 -0.77 -4.98 -5.79
CA MET A 98 -1.58 -3.87 -6.27
C MET A 98 -1.04 -2.50 -5.84
N ASP A 99 -0.43 -2.40 -4.66
CA ASP A 99 0.22 -1.16 -4.18
C ASP A 99 1.39 -0.70 -5.07
N ALA A 100 2.12 -1.66 -5.64
CA ALA A 100 3.16 -1.40 -6.64
C ALA A 100 2.59 -1.03 -8.03
N GLY A 101 1.27 -0.98 -8.19
CA GLY A 101 0.59 -0.76 -9.48
C GLY A 101 0.63 -1.95 -10.45
N VAL A 102 1.14 -3.11 -10.02
CA VAL A 102 1.22 -4.32 -10.84
C VAL A 102 -0.12 -5.07 -10.77
N ASN A 103 -0.67 -5.47 -11.91
CA ASN A 103 -1.87 -6.30 -11.90
C ASN A 103 -1.48 -7.76 -11.54
N PRO A 104 -2.06 -8.40 -10.51
CA PRO A 104 -1.68 -9.75 -10.10
C PRO A 104 -1.78 -10.82 -11.20
N LEU A 105 -2.59 -10.59 -12.25
CA LEU A 105 -2.70 -11.50 -13.38
C LEU A 105 -1.49 -11.45 -14.33
N GLU A 106 -0.71 -10.37 -14.33
CA GLU A 106 0.56 -10.26 -15.08
C GLU A 106 1.65 -11.17 -14.49
N LEU A 107 1.50 -11.61 -13.23
CA LEU A 107 2.38 -12.57 -12.55
C LEU A 107 1.95 -14.04 -12.74
N LYS A 108 0.84 -14.31 -13.46
CA LYS A 108 0.37 -15.69 -13.64
C LYS A 108 1.23 -16.43 -14.67
N GLY A 109 2.13 -17.29 -14.18
CA GLY A 109 3.05 -18.08 -15.00
C GLY A 109 4.42 -17.41 -15.22
N SER A 110 4.71 -16.29 -14.56
CA SER A 110 6.06 -15.75 -14.49
C SER A 110 6.97 -16.61 -13.59
N LYS A 111 8.29 -16.45 -13.72
CA LYS A 111 9.29 -17.10 -12.84
C LYS A 111 9.40 -16.40 -11.47
N THR A 112 8.28 -16.04 -10.86
CA THR A 112 8.22 -15.30 -9.59
C THR A 112 8.24 -16.27 -8.41
N GLY A 113 9.33 -16.25 -7.63
CA GLY A 113 9.44 -17.01 -6.38
C GLY A 113 8.65 -16.37 -5.23
N VAL A 114 8.27 -17.19 -4.24
CA VAL A 114 7.59 -16.76 -3.02
C VAL A 114 8.37 -17.31 -1.81
N PHE A 115 8.75 -16.41 -0.90
CA PHE A 115 9.49 -16.74 0.32
C PHE A 115 8.67 -16.30 1.55
N ILE A 116 8.52 -17.19 2.53
CA ILE A 116 7.68 -16.99 3.73
C ILE A 116 8.50 -17.41 4.95
N SER A 117 8.54 -16.56 5.98
CA SER A 117 9.31 -16.79 7.21
C SER A 117 8.39 -17.03 8.41
N PHE A 118 8.74 -18.02 9.26
CA PHE A 118 8.02 -18.35 10.49
C PHE A 118 9.03 -18.81 11.57
N SER A 119 8.85 -18.40 12.83
CA SER A 119 9.70 -18.72 13.98
C SER A 119 9.03 -18.29 15.30
N ASN A 120 9.70 -18.55 16.43
CA ASN A 120 9.47 -17.89 17.73
C ASN A 120 10.81 -17.34 18.27
N SER A 121 10.79 -16.49 19.30
CA SER A 121 11.88 -16.08 20.23
C SER A 121 13.05 -15.17 19.76
N ASP A 122 13.70 -14.53 20.76
CA ASP A 122 14.61 -13.36 20.75
C ASP A 122 15.99 -13.72 21.41
N VAL A 123 17.09 -12.93 21.55
CA VAL A 123 17.43 -11.49 21.45
C VAL A 123 18.96 -11.32 21.20
N GLU A 124 19.42 -10.11 20.78
CA GLU A 124 20.78 -9.51 20.97
C GLU A 124 22.01 -10.21 20.29
N ASN A 125 23.15 -9.57 19.94
CA ASN A 125 23.67 -8.18 20.01
C ASN A 125 24.70 -7.94 18.85
N ILE A 126 24.86 -6.72 18.32
CA ILE A 126 25.95 -6.33 17.37
C ILE A 126 26.45 -4.89 17.63
N ALA A 127 27.74 -4.63 17.37
CA ALA A 127 28.41 -3.32 17.50
C ALA A 127 28.68 -2.62 16.13
N PHE A 128 29.00 -1.32 16.17
CA PHE A 128 29.35 -0.50 15.01
C PHE A 128 30.63 0.32 15.22
N THR A 129 31.33 0.66 14.14
CA THR A 129 32.59 1.43 14.11
C THR A 129 32.46 2.75 13.33
N GLU A 130 33.13 3.79 13.87
CA GLU A 130 33.56 5.05 13.23
C GLU A 130 32.54 6.21 12.95
N THR A 131 32.90 7.37 13.53
CA THR A 131 32.86 8.76 13.01
C THR A 131 31.60 9.46 12.44
N THR A 132 30.40 8.88 12.35
CA THR A 132 29.18 9.66 12.02
C THR A 132 28.01 9.43 12.98
N GLU A 133 27.19 10.46 13.23
CA GLU A 133 26.00 10.36 14.09
C GLU A 133 24.95 9.42 13.49
N LEU A 134 24.76 8.25 14.13
CA LEU A 134 23.76 7.27 13.71
C LEU A 134 22.44 7.50 14.44
N LEU A 135 21.38 7.83 13.67
CA LEU A 135 20.01 7.88 14.16
C LEU A 135 19.45 6.46 14.34
N VAL A 136 19.14 6.06 15.57
CA VAL A 136 18.64 4.71 15.88
C VAL A 136 17.16 4.70 16.20
N GLY A 137 16.42 3.90 15.42
CA GLY A 137 14.98 3.67 15.56
C GLY A 137 14.63 2.18 15.68
N SER A 138 13.58 1.88 16.44
CA SER A 138 12.98 0.54 16.53
C SER A 138 11.49 0.59 16.17
N VAL A 139 10.96 -0.46 15.54
CA VAL A 139 9.50 -0.65 15.41
C VAL A 139 8.91 -1.37 16.63
N LYS A 140 9.74 -2.16 17.32
CA LYS A 140 9.33 -3.08 18.40
C LYS A 140 8.79 -2.32 19.61
N SER A 141 9.23 -1.08 19.84
CA SER A 141 8.69 -0.14 20.82
C SER A 141 7.21 0.23 20.60
N ASN A 142 6.77 0.23 19.34
CA ASN A 142 5.45 0.74 18.94
C ASN A 142 4.42 -0.40 18.79
N ILE A 143 4.88 -1.61 18.40
CA ILE A 143 4.01 -2.77 18.08
C ILE A 143 4.30 -4.04 18.91
N GLY A 144 5.35 -4.08 19.73
CA GLY A 144 5.83 -5.28 20.39
C GLY A 144 6.82 -6.10 19.55
N HIS A 145 7.26 -7.26 20.05
CA HIS A 145 8.12 -8.16 19.28
C HIS A 145 7.26 -9.04 18.34
N ALA A 146 7.51 -8.93 17.04
CA ALA A 146 6.77 -9.67 16.00
C ALA A 146 7.50 -10.95 15.53
N GLU A 147 8.39 -11.48 16.37
CA GLU A 147 9.17 -12.73 16.18
C GLU A 147 9.74 -12.85 14.73
N PRO A 148 9.32 -13.77 13.84
CA PRO A 148 9.93 -13.92 12.50
C PRO A 148 9.69 -12.71 11.60
N VAL A 149 8.58 -12.00 11.83
CA VAL A 149 8.16 -10.85 11.03
C VAL A 149 8.87 -9.57 11.50
N SER A 150 9.64 -9.61 12.61
CA SER A 150 10.22 -8.40 13.20
C SER A 150 11.20 -7.66 12.28
N GLY A 151 11.86 -8.38 11.36
CA GLY A 151 12.65 -7.79 10.28
C GLY A 151 11.78 -7.08 9.24
N LEU A 152 10.74 -7.74 8.73
CA LEU A 152 9.80 -7.15 7.77
C LEU A 152 9.04 -5.95 8.35
N CYS A 153 8.61 -6.00 9.62
CA CYS A 153 8.01 -4.86 10.32
C CYS A 153 8.98 -3.68 10.42
N SER A 154 10.29 -3.94 10.59
CA SER A 154 11.33 -2.90 10.59
C SER A 154 11.52 -2.31 9.20
N ILE A 155 11.57 -3.13 8.15
CA ILE A 155 11.60 -2.68 6.75
C ILE A 155 10.38 -1.80 6.43
N VAL A 156 9.18 -2.17 6.87
CA VAL A 156 7.98 -1.34 6.70
C VAL A 156 8.10 0.02 7.41
N LYS A 157 8.68 0.08 8.63
CA LYS A 157 8.96 1.38 9.30
C LYS A 157 9.96 2.22 8.49
N VAL A 158 10.97 1.60 7.86
CA VAL A 158 11.95 2.30 7.01
C VAL A 158 11.34 2.77 5.69
N LEU A 159 10.54 1.95 5.00
CA LEU A 159 9.84 2.35 3.77
C LEU A 159 8.88 3.52 4.01
N ILE A 160 8.16 3.50 5.15
CA ILE A 160 7.34 4.64 5.58
C ILE A 160 8.21 5.90 5.77
N ALA A 161 9.35 5.80 6.47
CA ALA A 161 10.25 6.93 6.68
C ALA A 161 10.86 7.49 5.38
N MET A 162 11.16 6.62 4.41
CA MET A 162 11.69 7.00 3.10
C MET A 162 10.65 7.75 2.24
N GLU A 163 9.40 7.29 2.24
CA GLU A 163 8.26 7.89 1.53
C GLU A 163 7.81 9.21 2.19
N THR A 164 7.70 9.29 3.52
CA THR A 164 7.28 10.53 4.21
C THR A 164 8.40 11.55 4.36
N GLY A 165 9.66 11.10 4.39
CA GLY A 165 10.81 11.93 4.78
C GLY A 165 10.97 12.13 6.28
N PHE A 166 10.24 11.42 7.13
CA PHE A 166 10.35 11.53 8.60
C PHE A 166 10.50 10.15 9.25
N ILE A 167 11.54 9.99 10.07
CA ILE A 167 11.79 8.79 10.85
C ILE A 167 10.81 8.76 12.04
N PRO A 168 9.91 7.74 12.14
CA PRO A 168 8.95 7.69 13.24
C PRO A 168 9.61 7.42 14.59
N ALA A 169 9.13 8.07 15.65
CA ALA A 169 9.76 8.03 16.97
C ALA A 169 9.75 6.64 17.64
N ASN A 170 10.67 6.47 18.59
CA ASN A 170 10.75 5.33 19.51
C ASN A 170 9.79 5.54 20.67
N PHE A 171 8.68 4.82 20.67
CA PHE A 171 7.68 4.93 21.73
C PHE A 171 8.25 4.51 23.11
N ASN A 172 7.80 5.18 24.19
CA ASN A 172 8.21 4.96 25.59
C ASN A 172 9.69 5.17 25.95
N LEU A 173 10.55 5.68 25.05
CA LEU A 173 11.97 5.92 25.37
C LEU A 173 12.15 7.16 26.27
N LYS A 174 12.00 6.98 27.59
CA LYS A 174 12.14 8.05 28.60
C LYS A 174 13.55 8.20 29.18
N THR A 175 14.25 7.09 29.38
CA THR A 175 15.59 7.04 29.99
C THR A 175 16.50 6.16 29.16
N ILE A 176 17.72 6.64 28.91
CA ILE A 176 18.73 5.93 28.13
C ILE A 176 19.68 5.19 29.09
N ARG A 177 20.06 3.95 28.74
CA ARG A 177 20.99 3.14 29.53
C ARG A 177 22.40 3.75 29.52
N ARG A 178 22.93 4.05 30.72
CA ARG A 178 24.33 4.49 30.93
C ARG A 178 25.31 3.33 30.72
N GLY A 179 26.58 3.64 30.47
CA GLY A 179 27.66 2.68 30.15
C GLY A 179 27.75 2.32 28.66
N LEU A 180 26.99 2.99 27.80
CA LEU A 180 26.99 2.75 26.36
C LEU A 180 27.89 3.77 25.65
N LYS A 181 29.16 3.38 25.44
CA LYS A 181 30.21 4.20 24.78
C LYS A 181 29.83 4.78 23.40
N GLY A 182 28.84 4.21 22.71
CA GLY A 182 28.30 4.79 21.46
C GLY A 182 27.50 6.07 21.69
N ILE A 183 26.78 6.15 22.81
CA ILE A 183 25.90 7.26 23.18
C ILE A 183 26.69 8.32 23.95
N GLU A 184 27.56 7.90 24.88
CA GLU A 184 28.38 8.79 25.70
C GLU A 184 29.38 9.63 24.89
N HIS A 185 29.68 9.21 23.65
CA HIS A 185 30.51 9.93 22.68
C HIS A 185 29.66 10.53 21.54
N ASN A 186 28.33 10.69 21.73
CA ASN A 186 27.34 11.19 20.76
C ASN A 186 27.25 10.51 19.39
N ARG A 187 27.98 9.40 19.15
CA ARG A 187 27.96 8.64 17.88
C ARG A 187 26.62 7.96 17.60
N ILE A 188 25.79 7.73 18.61
CA ILE A 188 24.46 7.11 18.49
C ILE A 188 23.43 8.01 19.16
N LYS A 189 22.45 8.48 18.37
CA LYS A 189 21.32 9.29 18.84
C LYS A 189 20.01 8.54 18.61
N PHE A 190 19.27 8.25 19.68
CA PHE A 190 17.96 7.61 19.54
C PHE A 190 16.91 8.62 19.06
N VAL A 191 16.04 8.17 18.15
CA VAL A 191 14.94 8.97 17.60
C VAL A 191 13.79 9.04 18.63
N THR A 192 13.79 10.07 19.48
CA THR A 192 12.75 10.30 20.53
C THR A 192 11.50 11.02 20.02
N GLU A 193 11.62 11.75 18.90
CA GLU A 193 10.55 12.50 18.25
C GLU A 193 10.62 12.32 16.73
N ALA A 194 9.59 12.74 15.98
CA ALA A 194 9.55 12.59 14.53
C ALA A 194 10.66 13.43 13.88
N THR A 195 11.75 12.77 13.45
CA THR A 195 12.98 13.42 12.99
C THR A 195 13.07 13.38 11.47
N GLU A 196 13.48 14.47 10.83
CA GLU A 196 13.60 14.54 9.37
C GLU A 196 14.71 13.61 8.83
N LEU A 197 14.40 12.91 7.74
CA LEU A 197 15.34 12.10 6.98
C LEU A 197 16.04 13.01 5.94
N LEU A 198 17.00 13.80 6.44
CA LEU A 198 17.65 14.93 5.74
C LEU A 198 18.34 14.61 4.41
N LYS A 199 18.62 13.34 4.11
CA LYS A 199 19.29 12.91 2.88
C LYS A 199 18.33 12.25 1.90
N ASP A 200 18.49 12.59 0.63
CA ASP A 200 17.65 12.07 -0.46
C ASP A 200 18.14 10.70 -0.96
N ASP A 201 19.44 10.44 -0.80
CA ASP A 201 20.15 9.18 -1.01
C ASP A 201 20.29 8.35 0.29
N ALA A 202 19.58 8.72 1.37
CA ALA A 202 19.78 8.20 2.72
C ALA A 202 19.89 6.67 2.79
N ILE A 203 21.00 6.19 3.34
CA ILE A 203 21.28 4.78 3.59
C ILE A 203 20.77 4.41 4.98
N VAL A 204 19.99 3.33 5.07
CA VAL A 204 19.38 2.84 6.31
C VAL A 204 19.66 1.34 6.47
N GLY A 205 20.38 0.98 7.54
CA GLY A 205 20.59 -0.42 7.93
C GLY A 205 19.43 -0.98 8.75
N VAL A 206 19.00 -2.21 8.45
CA VAL A 206 17.98 -2.95 9.21
C VAL A 206 18.61 -4.21 9.80
N ASN A 207 18.60 -4.31 11.13
CA ASN A 207 19.06 -5.48 11.88
C ASN A 207 17.89 -6.41 12.22
N ASN A 208 18.09 -7.71 12.00
CA ASN A 208 17.17 -8.77 12.42
C ASN A 208 17.97 -9.98 12.93
N PHE A 209 17.89 -10.24 14.24
CA PHE A 209 18.66 -11.28 14.94
C PHE A 209 17.67 -12.31 15.50
N GLY A 210 17.85 -13.58 15.13
CA GLY A 210 17.03 -14.68 15.65
C GLY A 210 17.72 -15.39 16.81
N PHE A 211 16.94 -15.84 17.80
CA PHE A 211 17.42 -16.52 19.02
C PHE A 211 18.55 -17.54 18.79
N GLY A 212 18.44 -18.40 17.76
CA GLY A 212 19.41 -19.44 17.43
C GLY A 212 20.72 -18.95 16.81
N GLY A 213 21.15 -17.70 17.04
CA GLY A 213 22.38 -17.10 16.51
C GLY A 213 22.33 -16.70 15.03
N ASN A 214 21.23 -17.02 14.32
CA ASN A 214 21.04 -16.66 12.91
C ASN A 214 20.76 -15.16 12.77
N ASN A 215 21.80 -14.43 12.40
CA ASN A 215 21.80 -12.97 12.27
C ASN A 215 21.66 -12.54 10.81
N SER A 216 20.90 -11.47 10.59
CA SER A 216 20.66 -10.89 9.27
C SER A 216 20.69 -9.37 9.32
N HIS A 217 21.33 -8.77 8.31
CA HIS A 217 21.44 -7.33 8.12
C HIS A 217 21.09 -6.99 6.66
N VAL A 218 20.33 -5.92 6.46
CA VAL A 218 19.99 -5.40 5.12
C VAL A 218 20.27 -3.91 5.08
N ILE A 219 21.00 -3.47 4.06
CA ILE A 219 21.23 -2.05 3.77
C ILE A 219 20.22 -1.63 2.70
N LEU A 220 19.44 -0.58 2.98
CA LEU A 220 18.46 0.00 2.08
C LEU A 220 18.87 1.43 1.73
N GLN A 221 18.90 1.78 0.45
CA GLN A 221 19.09 3.16 -0.01
C GLN A 221 17.73 3.80 -0.31
N ARG A 222 17.53 5.05 0.12
CA ARG A 222 16.36 5.85 -0.23
C ARG A 222 16.36 6.18 -1.73
N PHE A 223 15.22 5.99 -2.39
CA PHE A 223 15.00 6.45 -3.75
C PHE A 223 13.95 7.57 -3.77
N LYS A 224 14.39 8.83 -3.70
CA LYS A 224 13.51 10.00 -3.81
C LYS A 224 13.39 10.41 -5.28
N LYS A 225 12.31 9.98 -5.94
CA LYS A 225 12.02 10.36 -7.32
C LYS A 225 11.51 11.81 -7.40
N HIS A 226 12.24 12.68 -8.09
CA HIS A 226 11.71 13.99 -8.49
C HIS A 226 10.66 13.81 -9.59
N LYS A 227 9.44 14.31 -9.37
CA LYS A 227 8.35 14.27 -10.35
C LYS A 227 8.44 15.43 -11.33
N ILE A 228 8.28 15.13 -12.61
CA ILE A 228 8.11 16.14 -13.66
C ILE A 228 6.83 16.92 -13.35
N ASP A 229 6.91 18.25 -13.36
CA ASP A 229 5.80 19.17 -13.05
C ASP A 229 5.06 18.87 -11.71
N PHE A 230 5.76 18.30 -10.73
CA PHE A 230 5.18 17.78 -9.46
C PHE A 230 4.09 16.71 -9.64
N GLY A 231 3.95 16.12 -10.83
CA GLY A 231 2.88 15.18 -11.20
C GLY A 231 1.60 15.84 -11.75
N LEU A 232 1.58 17.17 -11.88
CA LEU A 232 0.42 17.93 -12.35
C LEU A 232 0.30 17.92 -13.88
N THR A 233 -0.90 17.67 -14.40
CA THR A 233 -1.17 17.74 -15.84
C THR A 233 -1.07 19.16 -16.38
N LYS A 234 -0.11 19.41 -17.29
CA LYS A 234 -0.08 20.65 -18.09
C LYS A 234 -1.37 20.84 -18.91
N HIS A 235 -1.97 19.76 -19.40
CA HIS A 235 -3.15 19.77 -20.28
C HIS A 235 -4.47 20.13 -19.58
N GLU A 236 -5.33 20.90 -20.25
CA GLU A 236 -6.70 21.23 -19.78
C GLU A 236 -7.74 20.11 -20.02
N VAL A 237 -7.32 18.98 -20.59
CA VAL A 237 -8.23 17.91 -21.06
C VAL A 237 -8.77 17.12 -19.86
N LEU A 238 -10.06 16.82 -19.88
CA LEU A 238 -10.69 15.95 -18.89
C LEU A 238 -10.03 14.55 -18.92
N ARG A 239 -9.62 14.08 -17.75
CA ARG A 239 -9.01 12.76 -17.56
C ARG A 239 -10.09 11.79 -17.06
N LEU A 240 -10.28 10.68 -17.77
CA LEU A 240 -11.11 9.57 -17.33
C LEU A 240 -10.25 8.65 -16.45
N ILE A 241 -10.74 8.32 -15.26
CA ILE A 241 -10.06 7.45 -14.29
C ILE A 241 -10.94 6.22 -14.07
N CYS A 242 -10.47 5.05 -14.50
CA CYS A 242 -11.20 3.78 -14.42
C CYS A 242 -10.66 2.91 -13.28
N VAL A 243 -11.53 2.39 -12.41
CA VAL A 243 -11.15 1.52 -11.28
C VAL A 243 -12.10 0.33 -11.14
N SER A 244 -11.67 -0.69 -10.41
CA SER A 244 -12.44 -1.93 -10.19
C SER A 244 -12.23 -2.48 -8.79
N GLY A 245 -13.20 -3.24 -8.28
CA GLY A 245 -13.09 -3.85 -6.96
C GLY A 245 -14.17 -4.87 -6.65
N ARG A 246 -14.13 -5.38 -5.41
CA ARG A 246 -15.01 -6.45 -4.94
C ARG A 246 -16.40 -6.00 -4.54
N SER A 247 -16.51 -4.78 -4.00
CA SER A 247 -17.76 -4.16 -3.57
C SER A 247 -17.91 -2.74 -4.11
N ASN A 248 -19.11 -2.16 -3.94
CA ASN A 248 -19.38 -0.80 -4.35
C ASN A 248 -18.56 0.22 -3.53
N GLU A 249 -18.41 0.00 -2.23
CA GLU A 249 -17.69 0.89 -1.32
C GLU A 249 -16.19 0.90 -1.62
N ALA A 250 -15.62 -0.24 -2.02
CA ALA A 250 -14.22 -0.34 -2.44
C ALA A 250 -13.95 0.52 -3.68
N VAL A 251 -14.81 0.43 -4.70
CA VAL A 251 -14.73 1.28 -5.91
C VAL A 251 -14.91 2.75 -5.57
N LEU A 252 -15.94 3.10 -4.80
CA LEU A 252 -16.23 4.49 -4.42
C LEU A 252 -15.11 5.09 -3.57
N LYS A 253 -14.49 4.33 -2.65
CA LYS A 253 -13.35 4.84 -1.89
C LYS A 253 -12.09 5.02 -2.74
N ILE A 254 -11.76 4.14 -3.69
CA ILE A 254 -10.58 4.38 -4.55
C ILE A 254 -10.78 5.67 -5.37
N LEU A 255 -12.00 5.97 -5.82
CA LEU A 255 -12.32 7.23 -6.50
C LEU A 255 -12.35 8.45 -5.55
N GLY A 256 -12.73 8.28 -4.28
CA GLY A 256 -12.63 9.31 -3.23
C GLY A 256 -11.19 9.59 -2.77
N ASP A 257 -10.35 8.56 -2.66
CA ASP A 257 -8.92 8.68 -2.40
C ASP A 257 -8.19 9.36 -3.58
N VAL A 258 -8.80 9.38 -4.77
CA VAL A 258 -8.38 10.17 -5.95
C VAL A 258 -8.93 11.61 -5.90
N SER A 259 -10.16 11.84 -5.43
CA SER A 259 -10.72 13.20 -5.32
C SER A 259 -10.06 14.06 -4.24
N ASN A 260 -9.57 13.41 -3.18
CA ASN A 260 -9.03 14.08 -1.99
C ASN A 260 -7.52 14.35 -2.07
N LYS A 261 -6.82 13.81 -3.08
CA LYS A 261 -5.42 14.09 -3.37
C LYS A 261 -5.33 15.18 -4.44
N ASN A 262 -4.27 15.99 -4.40
CA ASN A 262 -3.89 16.80 -5.56
C ASN A 262 -3.70 15.88 -6.78
N PHE A 263 -4.15 16.32 -7.97
CA PHE A 263 -4.15 15.50 -9.16
C PHE A 263 -2.72 15.06 -9.54
N ASP A 264 -2.45 13.76 -9.44
CA ASP A 264 -1.15 13.17 -9.76
C ASP A 264 -1.25 12.17 -10.92
N GLU A 265 -0.63 12.52 -12.04
CA GLU A 265 -0.65 11.71 -13.25
C GLU A 265 0.09 10.37 -13.07
N GLU A 266 1.10 10.29 -12.20
CA GLU A 266 1.81 9.03 -11.95
C GLU A 266 0.94 8.02 -11.17
N TYR A 267 0.29 8.44 -10.09
CA TYR A 267 -0.66 7.63 -9.32
C TYR A 267 -1.85 7.15 -10.17
N ILE A 268 -2.35 8.02 -11.07
CA ILE A 268 -3.42 7.66 -12.00
C ILE A 268 -2.92 6.69 -13.08
N GLY A 269 -1.67 6.82 -13.52
CA GLY A 269 -0.99 5.84 -14.36
C GLY A 269 -0.95 4.44 -13.72
N LEU A 270 -0.60 4.34 -12.43
CA LEU A 270 -0.63 3.08 -11.67
C LEU A 270 -2.05 2.51 -11.55
N LEU A 271 -3.07 3.34 -11.29
CA LEU A 271 -4.47 2.90 -11.29
C LEU A 271 -4.92 2.35 -12.65
N HIS A 272 -4.47 2.96 -13.75
CA HIS A 272 -4.74 2.46 -15.10
C HIS A 272 -3.96 1.19 -15.44
N GLN A 273 -2.72 1.04 -14.97
CA GLN A 273 -1.93 -0.20 -15.07
C GLN A 273 -2.67 -1.36 -14.37
N LEU A 274 -3.25 -1.12 -13.18
CA LEU A 274 -4.11 -2.10 -12.51
C LEU A 274 -5.38 -2.41 -13.29
N TYR A 275 -6.05 -1.41 -13.87
CA TYR A 275 -7.30 -1.61 -14.63
C TYR A 275 -7.10 -2.30 -15.99
N LYS A 276 -5.89 -2.22 -16.56
CA LYS A 276 -5.47 -2.72 -17.89
C LYS A 276 -5.92 -4.16 -18.19
N ILE A 277 -5.79 -5.08 -17.23
CA ILE A 277 -6.25 -6.47 -17.37
C ILE A 277 -7.51 -6.67 -16.54
N ASN A 278 -8.59 -7.10 -17.20
CA ASN A 278 -9.89 -7.29 -16.57
C ASN A 278 -9.87 -8.43 -15.54
N HIS A 279 -9.79 -8.09 -14.25
CA HIS A 279 -9.87 -9.09 -13.19
C HIS A 279 -11.28 -9.71 -13.10
N PRO A 280 -11.46 -11.04 -13.25
CA PRO A 280 -12.80 -11.66 -13.33
C PRO A 280 -13.61 -11.45 -12.04
N ASN A 281 -12.98 -11.65 -10.88
CA ASN A 281 -13.67 -11.57 -9.59
C ASN A 281 -13.96 -10.12 -9.11
N HIS A 282 -13.61 -9.08 -9.88
CA HIS A 282 -13.96 -7.69 -9.57
C HIS A 282 -15.36 -7.36 -10.10
N LEU A 283 -16.37 -7.61 -9.27
CA LEU A 283 -17.79 -7.48 -9.63
C LEU A 283 -18.21 -6.03 -9.91
N TYR A 284 -17.55 -5.05 -9.29
CA TYR A 284 -17.87 -3.64 -9.46
C TYR A 284 -16.81 -2.93 -10.30
N ARG A 285 -17.27 -2.05 -11.18
CA ARG A 285 -16.45 -1.08 -11.92
C ARG A 285 -16.94 0.31 -11.62
N GLY A 286 -16.02 1.27 -11.59
CA GLY A 286 -16.37 2.68 -11.47
C GLY A 286 -15.46 3.54 -12.32
N HIS A 287 -15.94 4.73 -12.61
CA HIS A 287 -15.15 5.75 -13.29
C HIS A 287 -15.39 7.12 -12.67
N ALA A 288 -14.34 7.93 -12.64
CA ALA A 288 -14.43 9.36 -12.41
C ALA A 288 -13.96 10.13 -13.65
N VAL A 289 -14.66 11.21 -13.99
CA VAL A 289 -14.20 12.20 -14.96
C VAL A 289 -13.65 13.38 -14.17
N VAL A 290 -12.37 13.70 -14.35
CA VAL A 290 -11.64 14.66 -13.52
C VAL A 290 -11.06 15.78 -14.37
N SER A 291 -11.09 17.00 -13.82
CA SER A 291 -10.58 18.23 -14.41
C SER A 291 -9.48 18.85 -13.53
N LYS A 292 -8.78 19.87 -14.05
CA LYS A 292 -7.90 20.72 -13.22
C LYS A 292 -8.60 21.39 -12.02
N ARG A 293 -9.94 21.44 -11.99
CA ARG A 293 -10.76 22.00 -10.90
C ARG A 293 -11.36 20.92 -9.99
N GLY A 294 -10.93 19.67 -10.11
CA GLY A 294 -11.48 18.53 -9.36
C GLY A 294 -12.41 17.63 -10.18
N VAL A 295 -13.11 16.73 -9.49
CA VAL A 295 -13.98 15.70 -10.09
C VAL A 295 -15.26 16.34 -10.65
N VAL A 296 -15.57 16.02 -11.91
CA VAL A 296 -16.76 16.49 -12.64
C VAL A 296 -17.91 15.48 -12.52
N SER A 297 -17.61 14.19 -12.55
CA SER A 297 -18.58 13.13 -12.31
C SER A 297 -17.90 11.87 -11.77
N MET A 298 -18.62 11.08 -10.99
CA MET A 298 -18.17 9.81 -10.42
C MET A 298 -19.33 8.82 -10.45
N THR A 299 -19.12 7.61 -10.99
CA THR A 299 -20.13 6.55 -10.94
C THR A 299 -19.51 5.19 -10.66
N SER A 300 -20.30 4.28 -10.07
CA SER A 300 -19.96 2.89 -9.84
C SER A 300 -21.15 2.00 -10.20
N LYS A 301 -20.89 0.85 -10.82
CA LYS A 301 -21.91 -0.11 -11.26
C LYS A 301 -21.40 -1.54 -11.12
N LEU A 302 -22.32 -2.46 -10.80
CA LEU A 302 -22.10 -3.90 -10.94
C LEU A 302 -21.94 -4.23 -12.43
N LEU A 303 -20.93 -5.02 -12.77
CA LEU A 303 -20.69 -5.46 -14.15
C LEU A 303 -21.35 -6.85 -14.37
N PRO A 304 -22.27 -7.01 -15.34
CA PRO A 304 -22.79 -8.32 -15.70
C PRO A 304 -21.69 -9.16 -16.38
N SER A 305 -21.79 -10.48 -16.26
CA SER A 305 -20.73 -11.46 -16.57
C SER A 305 -20.23 -11.47 -18.02
N HIS A 306 -21.03 -11.03 -18.99
CA HIS A 306 -20.60 -10.89 -20.38
C HIS A 306 -21.33 -9.72 -21.07
N ARG A 307 -20.63 -9.04 -21.99
CA ARG A 307 -21.21 -8.10 -22.96
C ARG A 307 -20.45 -8.19 -24.29
N PRO A 308 -21.11 -8.39 -25.43
CA PRO A 308 -20.44 -8.36 -26.74
C PRO A 308 -19.97 -6.93 -27.06
N HIS A 309 -18.80 -6.81 -27.69
CA HIS A 309 -18.27 -5.53 -28.16
C HIS A 309 -18.85 -5.18 -29.54
N LEU A 310 -19.99 -4.48 -29.55
CA LEU A 310 -20.61 -3.98 -30.78
C LEU A 310 -20.04 -2.59 -31.15
N HIS A 311 -19.41 -2.50 -32.32
CA HIS A 311 -18.95 -1.24 -32.90
C HIS A 311 -19.97 -0.74 -33.93
N VAL A 312 -20.77 0.27 -33.57
CA VAL A 312 -21.75 0.89 -34.47
C VAL A 312 -21.13 2.12 -35.13
N PHE A 313 -20.89 2.04 -36.44
CA PHE A 313 -20.42 3.15 -37.25
C PHE A 313 -21.61 3.89 -37.88
N PHE A 314 -22.02 4.99 -37.24
CA PHE A 314 -23.02 5.88 -37.78
C PHE A 314 -22.46 6.70 -38.94
N GLY A 315 -23.27 6.93 -39.97
CA GLY A 315 -22.91 7.75 -41.14
C GLY A 315 -23.07 9.25 -40.89
N ARG A 316 -23.81 9.93 -41.76
CA ARG A 316 -23.96 11.38 -41.78
C ARG A 316 -24.86 11.89 -40.64
N PHE A 317 -24.28 12.32 -39.51
CA PHE A 317 -25.03 13.14 -38.53
C PHE A 317 -25.19 14.60 -39.01
N VAL A 318 -26.25 15.25 -38.52
CA VAL A 318 -26.60 16.67 -38.76
C VAL A 318 -26.04 17.60 -37.66
N ILE A 319 -25.33 17.05 -36.67
CA ILE A 319 -24.88 17.78 -35.47
C ILE A 319 -23.68 18.70 -35.77
N ASN A 320 -23.58 19.84 -35.07
CA ASN A 320 -22.50 20.80 -35.23
C ASN A 320 -21.14 20.28 -34.72
N TYR A 321 -20.41 19.56 -35.57
CA TYR A 321 -19.10 18.97 -35.24
C TYR A 321 -18.01 19.97 -34.82
N ARG A 322 -18.14 21.29 -35.08
CA ARG A 322 -17.05 22.26 -34.84
C ARG A 322 -16.62 22.33 -33.38
N SER A 323 -17.56 22.22 -32.43
CA SER A 323 -17.28 22.25 -30.99
C SER A 323 -16.63 20.95 -30.49
N LEU A 324 -17.12 19.80 -30.95
CA LEU A 324 -16.50 18.51 -30.65
C LEU A 324 -15.08 18.41 -31.22
N ALA A 325 -14.89 18.85 -32.47
CA ALA A 325 -13.58 18.86 -33.12
C ALA A 325 -12.60 19.87 -32.50
N SER A 326 -13.06 21.01 -31.98
CA SER A 326 -12.18 21.95 -31.27
C SER A 326 -11.75 21.40 -29.90
N TYR A 327 -12.60 20.63 -29.22
CA TYR A 327 -12.21 19.94 -27.99
C TYR A 327 -11.26 18.76 -28.26
N LEU A 328 -11.59 17.90 -29.23
CA LEU A 328 -10.76 16.72 -29.58
C LEU A 328 -9.36 17.09 -30.07
N LYS A 329 -9.17 18.26 -30.70
CA LYS A 329 -7.82 18.80 -31.01
C LYS A 329 -6.91 18.94 -29.78
N LYS A 330 -7.44 19.11 -28.57
CA LYS A 330 -6.62 19.16 -27.34
C LYS A 330 -6.02 17.79 -26.97
N CYS A 331 -6.45 16.70 -27.61
CA CYS A 331 -5.91 15.35 -27.43
C CYS A 331 -4.84 15.05 -28.49
N SER A 332 -3.58 14.91 -28.07
CA SER A 332 -2.43 14.64 -28.96
C SER A 332 -2.62 13.44 -29.89
N ILE A 333 -3.26 12.36 -29.41
CA ILE A 333 -3.57 11.18 -30.23
C ILE A 333 -4.51 11.49 -31.41
N PHE A 334 -5.49 12.38 -31.22
CA PHE A 334 -6.43 12.79 -32.25
C PHE A 334 -5.77 13.76 -33.25
N GLU A 335 -4.92 14.67 -32.77
CA GLU A 335 -4.14 15.55 -33.63
C GLU A 335 -3.11 14.78 -34.48
N TYR A 336 -2.46 13.76 -33.91
CA TYR A 336 -1.58 12.84 -34.64
C TYR A 336 -2.34 12.08 -35.75
N ILE A 337 -3.48 11.49 -35.43
CA ILE A 337 -4.34 10.77 -36.41
C ILE A 337 -4.81 11.74 -37.51
N LYS A 338 -5.31 12.93 -37.15
CA LYS A 338 -5.69 13.98 -38.11
C LYS A 338 -4.54 14.35 -39.03
N THR A 339 -3.33 14.52 -38.49
CA THR A 339 -2.15 14.92 -39.28
C THR A 339 -1.74 13.81 -40.25
N ARG A 340 -1.84 12.54 -39.85
CA ARG A 340 -1.69 11.40 -40.77
C ARG A 340 -2.77 11.39 -41.87
N TYR A 341 -4.03 11.61 -41.51
CA TYR A 341 -5.15 11.58 -42.46
C TYR A 341 -5.09 12.72 -43.49
N VAL A 342 -4.70 13.92 -43.06
CA VAL A 342 -4.41 15.06 -43.94
C VAL A 342 -3.28 14.71 -44.91
N LYS A 343 -2.18 14.09 -44.44
CA LYS A 343 -1.12 13.64 -45.35
C LYS A 343 -1.61 12.63 -46.39
N VAL A 344 -2.52 11.72 -46.06
CA VAL A 344 -3.08 10.77 -47.06
C VAL A 344 -4.00 11.48 -48.07
N LEU A 345 -4.88 12.37 -47.61
CA LEU A 345 -5.79 13.11 -48.50
C LEU A 345 -5.08 14.04 -49.50
N PHE A 346 -3.96 14.64 -49.09
CA PHE A 346 -3.21 15.61 -49.90
C PHE A 346 -1.87 15.05 -50.44
N ALA A 347 -1.68 13.72 -50.44
CA ALA A 347 -0.58 13.03 -51.11
C ALA A 347 -1.01 12.36 -52.43
N VAL A 348 -2.16 12.74 -52.97
CA VAL A 348 -2.48 12.49 -54.38
C VAL A 348 -1.58 13.38 -55.23
N PRO A 349 -0.74 12.84 -56.13
CA PRO A 349 0.00 13.67 -57.07
C PRO A 349 -0.96 14.28 -58.10
N ASN A 350 -0.73 15.54 -58.45
CA ASN A 350 -1.30 16.18 -59.64
C ASN A 350 -0.53 15.74 -60.90
#